data_AF-A0A0C9UFS6-F1
#
_entry.id   AF-A0A0C9UFS6-F1
#
_cell.length_a   1.000
_cell.length_b   1.000
_cell.length_c   1.000
_cell.angle_alpha   90.00
_cell.angle_beta   90.00
_cell.angle_gamma   90.00
#
_symmetry.space_group_name_H-M   'P 1'
#
loop_
_entity.id
_entity.type
_entity.pdbx_description
1 polymer ?
#
loop_
_entity_poly.entity_id
_entity_poly.type
_entity_poly.pdbx_seq_one_letter_code
_entity_poly.pdbx_strand_id
1 'polypeptide(L)'
;MATRHPDNHPTLAGMPFALQEYYASCFTNGYLLLLFLPISRHSRNIKAAPGHPASISVWHNPNPSADQPRISLVGNVTVLGHEFEIAPELRDCYLSEHPDAKWWLPDEPESPHVSSHLLWDSIPENSEDAE
;
A
#
# COMPACT_ATOMS: atom_id res chain seq x y z
N MET A 1 -6.13 -3.06 0.56
CA MET A 1 -6.20 -1.65 0.15
C MET A 1 -7.40 -1.40 -0.77
N ALA A 2 -8.13 -0.32 -0.53
CA ALA A 2 -9.24 0.14 -1.34
C ALA A 2 -8.88 1.45 -2.05
N THR A 3 -9.33 1.55 -3.30
CA THR A 3 -9.08 2.65 -4.24
C THR A 3 -10.36 2.94 -5.02
N ARG A 4 -10.38 4.00 -5.82
CA ARG A 4 -11.52 4.35 -6.67
C ARG A 4 -11.17 4.18 -8.14
N HIS A 5 -12.07 3.63 -8.94
CA HIS A 5 -11.89 3.62 -10.39
C HIS A 5 -11.88 5.05 -10.96
N PRO A 6 -11.06 5.32 -12.00
CA PRO A 6 -11.03 6.63 -12.66
C PRO A 6 -12.39 7.06 -13.20
N ASP A 7 -12.62 8.37 -13.28
CA ASP A 7 -13.91 8.93 -13.76
C ASP A 7 -14.20 8.59 -15.23
N ASN A 8 -13.17 8.28 -16.03
CA ASN A 8 -13.30 7.85 -17.42
C ASN A 8 -13.48 6.33 -17.59
N HIS A 9 -13.64 5.56 -16.50
CA HIS A 9 -13.81 4.12 -16.61
C HIS A 9 -15.17 3.76 -17.26
N PRO A 10 -15.22 2.91 -18.31
CA PRO A 10 -16.41 2.75 -19.16
C PRO A 10 -17.68 2.28 -18.44
N THR A 11 -17.56 1.53 -17.33
CA THR A 11 -18.70 0.91 -16.64
C THR A 11 -18.68 1.03 -15.11
N LEU A 12 -17.56 1.47 -14.54
CA LEU A 12 -17.33 1.46 -13.09
C LEU A 12 -16.75 2.79 -12.62
N ALA A 13 -16.97 3.87 -13.37
CA ALA A 13 -16.48 5.20 -13.03
C ALA A 13 -16.87 5.54 -11.59
N GLY A 14 -15.85 5.83 -10.78
CA GLY A 14 -16.02 6.20 -9.40
C GLY A 14 -16.44 5.13 -8.40
N MET A 15 -16.60 3.89 -8.84
CA MET A 15 -16.89 2.77 -7.94
C MET A 15 -15.62 2.40 -7.14
N PRO A 16 -15.78 2.01 -5.86
CA PRO A 16 -14.66 1.53 -5.06
C PRO A 16 -14.20 0.15 -5.55
N PHE A 17 -12.89 -0.08 -5.46
CA PHE A 17 -12.27 -1.37 -5.70
C PHE A 17 -11.32 -1.68 -4.54
N ALA A 18 -11.47 -2.86 -3.94
CA ALA A 18 -10.65 -3.31 -2.82
C ALA A 18 -10.01 -4.67 -3.12
N LEU A 19 -8.75 -4.82 -2.73
CA LEU A 19 -8.02 -6.08 -2.75
C LEU A 19 -7.19 -6.20 -1.46
N GLN A 20 -6.84 -7.42 -1.05
CA GLN A 20 -5.92 -7.64 0.06
C GLN A 20 -4.49 -7.31 -0.39
N GLU A 21 -3.76 -6.58 0.45
CA GLU A 21 -2.34 -6.30 0.24
C GLU A 21 -1.52 -6.83 1.41
N TYR A 22 -0.26 -7.16 1.14
CA TYR A 22 0.75 -7.28 2.18
C TYR A 22 1.18 -5.88 2.65
N TYR A 23 1.29 -5.74 3.96
CA TYR A 23 1.79 -4.56 4.64
C TYR A 23 2.66 -4.99 5.81
N ALA A 24 3.71 -4.23 6.12
CA ALA A 24 4.55 -4.45 7.29
C ALA A 24 4.78 -3.13 8.04
N SER A 25 4.84 -3.21 9.36
CA SER A 25 5.05 -2.04 10.24
C SER A 25 6.53 -1.88 10.58
N CYS A 26 7.35 -1.66 9.54
CA CYS A 26 8.81 -1.62 9.68
C CYS A 26 9.38 -0.26 10.08
N PHE A 27 8.58 0.81 10.05
CA PHE A 27 9.01 2.15 10.42
C PHE A 27 8.63 2.50 11.87
N THR A 28 9.46 3.29 12.54
CA THR A 28 9.20 3.78 13.90
C THR A 28 8.17 4.89 13.98
N ASN A 29 7.89 5.57 12.86
CA ASN A 29 6.92 6.67 12.76
C ASN A 29 5.50 6.20 12.42
N GLY A 30 5.27 4.89 12.32
CA GLY A 30 3.95 4.33 12.00
C GLY A 30 3.62 4.26 10.51
N TYR A 31 4.58 4.55 9.62
CA TYR A 31 4.39 4.28 8.19
C TYR A 31 4.31 2.79 7.93
N LEU A 32 3.47 2.42 6.97
CA LEU A 32 3.39 1.05 6.47
C LEU A 32 4.20 0.91 5.18
N LEU A 33 4.99 -0.16 5.12
CA LEU A 33 5.63 -0.61 3.89
C LEU A 33 4.73 -1.64 3.21
N LEU A 34 4.40 -1.43 1.95
CA LEU A 34 3.60 -2.34 1.13
C LEU A 34 4.35 -2.76 -0.13
N LEU A 35 4.06 -3.95 -0.63
CA LEU A 35 4.46 -4.38 -1.96
C LEU A 35 3.47 -3.84 -3.00
N PHE A 36 3.99 -3.16 -4.01
CA PHE A 36 3.20 -2.54 -5.06
C PHE A 36 3.39 -3.26 -6.40
N LEU A 37 2.31 -3.82 -6.92
CA LEU A 37 2.30 -4.56 -8.19
C LEU A 37 1.54 -3.77 -9.26
N PRO A 38 2.20 -3.17 -10.27
CA PRO A 38 1.54 -2.37 -11.31
C PRO A 38 0.48 -3.13 -12.11
N ILE A 39 0.56 -4.46 -12.17
CA ILE A 39 -0.43 -5.31 -12.83
C ILE A 39 -1.80 -5.28 -12.13
N SER A 40 -1.84 -5.05 -10.81
CA SER A 40 -3.05 -5.08 -10.01
C SER A 40 -3.99 -3.91 -10.33
N ARG A 41 -5.29 -4.08 -10.05
CA ARG A 41 -6.28 -3.04 -10.33
C ARG A 41 -6.17 -1.84 -9.38
N HIS A 42 -5.92 -2.06 -8.09
CA HIS A 42 -5.73 -0.97 -7.14
C HIS A 42 -4.50 -0.12 -7.52
N SER A 43 -3.42 -0.74 -8.05
CA SER A 43 -2.20 -0.03 -8.45
C SER A 43 -2.43 0.86 -9.65
N ARG A 44 -3.20 0.37 -10.64
CA ARG A 44 -3.62 1.19 -11.78
C ARG A 44 -4.49 2.35 -11.35
N ASN A 45 -5.41 2.13 -10.40
CA ASN A 45 -6.26 3.19 -9.85
C ASN A 45 -5.41 4.24 -9.11
N ILE A 46 -4.47 3.83 -8.27
CA ILE A 46 -3.51 4.71 -7.57
C ILE A 46 -2.75 5.56 -8.58
N LYS A 47 -2.12 4.94 -9.59
CA LYS A 47 -1.34 5.68 -10.60
C LYS A 47 -2.16 6.66 -11.43
N ALA A 48 -3.45 6.39 -11.62
CA ALA A 48 -4.34 7.22 -12.41
C ALA A 48 -4.91 8.41 -11.62
N ALA A 49 -4.92 8.33 -10.29
CA ALA A 49 -5.54 9.33 -9.43
C ALA A 49 -4.49 10.35 -8.93
N PRO A 50 -4.70 11.66 -9.13
CA PRO A 50 -3.85 12.69 -8.52
C PRO A 50 -3.79 12.53 -7.01
N GLY A 51 -2.59 12.61 -6.43
CA GLY A 51 -2.37 12.45 -4.98
C GLY A 51 -2.42 11.00 -4.49
N HIS A 52 -2.71 10.01 -5.34
CA HIS A 52 -2.72 8.60 -4.97
C HIS A 52 -3.60 8.26 -3.72
N PRO A 53 -4.89 8.65 -3.70
CA PRO A 53 -5.75 8.38 -2.57
C PRO A 53 -6.05 6.89 -2.42
N ALA A 54 -6.00 6.41 -1.18
CA ALA A 54 -6.35 5.05 -0.82
C ALA A 54 -6.96 4.99 0.59
N SER A 55 -7.58 3.84 0.91
CA SER A 55 -7.84 3.43 2.28
C SER A 55 -7.35 2.01 2.53
N ILE A 56 -6.93 1.70 3.75
CA ILE A 56 -6.59 0.33 4.16
C ILE A 56 -7.06 0.09 5.58
N SER A 57 -7.65 -1.09 5.82
CA SER A 57 -7.92 -1.55 7.19
C SER A 57 -6.79 -2.48 7.60
N VAL A 58 -6.19 -2.20 8.76
CA VAL A 58 -5.14 -3.01 9.35
C VAL A 58 -5.59 -3.58 10.68
N TRP A 59 -5.06 -4.76 10.97
CA TRP A 59 -5.33 -5.50 12.19
C TRP A 59 -4.08 -6.31 12.57
N HIS A 60 -3.98 -6.70 13.84
CA HIS A 60 -2.85 -7.49 14.34
C HIS A 60 -3.08 -9.01 14.24
N ASN A 61 -4.34 -9.46 14.31
CA ASN A 61 -4.65 -10.89 14.38
C ASN A 61 -4.75 -11.55 12.99
N PRO A 62 -4.02 -12.64 12.70
CA PRO A 62 -4.15 -13.35 11.41
C PRO A 62 -5.58 -13.86 11.12
N ASN A 63 -6.42 -14.04 12.14
CA ASN A 63 -7.83 -14.39 12.00
C ASN A 63 -8.74 -13.28 12.56
N PRO A 64 -8.95 -12.19 11.80
CA PRO A 64 -9.67 -11.03 12.31
C PRO A 64 -11.17 -11.32 12.46
N SER A 65 -11.70 -11.14 13.66
CA SER A 65 -13.15 -11.17 13.93
C SER A 65 -13.72 -9.75 14.06
N ALA A 66 -15.05 -9.62 13.98
CA ALA A 66 -15.71 -8.30 13.97
C ALA A 66 -15.66 -7.58 15.34
N ASP A 67 -15.44 -8.32 16.42
CA ASP A 67 -15.29 -7.84 17.80
C ASP A 67 -13.85 -7.42 18.15
N GLN A 68 -12.90 -7.59 17.23
CA GLN A 68 -11.50 -7.19 17.43
C GLN A 68 -11.22 -5.78 16.90
N PRO A 69 -10.28 -5.04 17.54
CA PRO A 69 -9.91 -3.71 17.10
C PRO A 69 -9.30 -3.73 15.69
N ARG A 70 -9.67 -2.73 14.89
CA ARG A 70 -9.17 -2.49 13.54
C ARG A 70 -8.90 -1.01 13.40
N ILE A 71 -7.86 -0.68 12.64
CA ILE A 71 -7.52 0.71 12.32
C ILE A 71 -7.77 0.89 10.83
N SER A 72 -8.54 1.92 10.46
CA SER A 72 -8.70 2.31 9.06
C SER A 72 -7.82 3.53 8.79
N LEU A 73 -6.81 3.34 7.97
CA LEU A 73 -5.99 4.42 7.46
C LEU A 73 -6.63 4.94 6.17
N VAL A 74 -6.79 6.25 6.07
CA VAL A 74 -7.35 6.94 4.90
C VAL A 74 -6.43 8.10 4.57
N GLY A 75 -5.97 8.19 3.33
CA GLY A 75 -5.01 9.22 2.93
C GLY A 75 -4.36 8.93 1.59
N ASN A 76 -3.16 9.44 1.42
CA ASN A 76 -2.38 9.33 0.19
C ASN A 76 -1.22 8.35 0.37
N VAL A 77 -0.80 7.73 -0.73
CA VAL A 77 0.32 6.79 -0.72
C VAL A 77 1.43 7.23 -1.66
N THR A 78 2.68 6.95 -1.25
CA THR A 78 3.87 7.27 -2.02
C THR A 78 4.40 6.00 -2.67
N VAL A 79 4.35 5.93 -4.00
CA VAL A 79 4.97 4.82 -4.75
C VAL A 79 6.45 5.12 -4.88
N LEU A 80 7.29 4.28 -4.27
CA LEU A 80 8.74 4.35 -4.46
C LEU A 80 9.06 3.78 -5.85
N GLY A 81 9.82 4.53 -6.65
CA GLY A 81 10.18 4.10 -8.00
C GLY A 81 10.96 2.78 -7.99
N HIS A 82 11.00 2.08 -9.13
CA HIS A 82 11.75 0.83 -9.25
C HIS A 82 13.26 0.97 -8.99
N GLU A 83 13.80 2.19 -9.16
CA GLU A 83 15.20 2.51 -8.85
C GLU A 83 15.44 2.77 -7.36
N PHE A 84 14.39 2.86 -6.56
CA PHE A 84 14.51 3.13 -5.14
C PHE A 84 14.63 1.82 -4.36
N GLU A 85 15.87 1.53 -3.97
CA GLU A 85 16.16 0.46 -3.02
C GLU A 85 15.84 0.94 -1.60
N ILE A 86 15.01 0.17 -0.90
CA ILE A 86 14.80 0.38 0.53
C ILE A 86 16.04 -0.07 1.31
N ALA A 87 16.23 0.46 2.51
CA ALA A 87 17.31 0.02 3.39
C ALA A 87 17.21 -1.51 3.65
N PRO A 88 18.34 -2.24 3.69
CA PRO A 88 18.34 -3.69 3.92
C PRO A 88 17.54 -4.12 5.16
N GLU A 89 17.55 -3.31 6.21
CA GLU A 89 16.83 -3.57 7.46
C GLU A 89 15.30 -3.54 7.26
N LEU A 90 14.81 -2.67 6.37
CA LEU A 90 13.38 -2.61 6.02
C LEU A 90 12.97 -3.83 5.19
N ARG A 91 13.86 -4.29 4.30
CA ARG A 91 13.66 -5.53 3.53
C ARG A 91 13.58 -6.74 4.45
N ASP A 92 14.54 -6.88 5.35
CA ASP A 92 14.58 -7.99 6.31
C ASP A 92 13.37 -7.97 7.24
N CYS A 93 12.97 -6.79 7.73
CA CYS A 93 11.74 -6.62 8.48
C CYS A 93 10.50 -7.07 7.68
N TYR A 94 10.36 -6.60 6.43
CA TYR A 94 9.22 -6.95 5.58
C TYR A 94 9.12 -8.46 5.35
N LEU A 95 10.25 -9.12 5.09
CA LEU A 95 10.30 -10.59 4.90
C LEU A 95 10.14 -11.38 6.19
N SER A 96 10.38 -10.78 7.35
CA SER A 96 10.07 -11.42 8.64
C SER A 96 8.57 -11.55 8.87
N GLU A 97 7.77 -10.58 8.37
CA GLU A 97 6.31 -10.63 8.39
C GLU A 97 5.73 -11.44 7.22
N HIS A 98 6.33 -11.33 6.02
CA HIS A 98 5.87 -11.98 4.78
C HIS A 98 6.99 -12.79 4.10
N PRO A 99 7.35 -13.99 4.61
CA PRO A 99 8.49 -14.76 4.07
C PRO A 99 8.31 -15.25 2.63
N ASP A 100 7.06 -15.40 2.19
CA ASP A 100 6.69 -15.77 0.84
C ASP A 100 6.92 -14.63 -0.16
N ALA A 101 6.93 -13.38 0.30
CA ALA A 101 7.11 -12.20 -0.55
C ALA A 101 8.48 -12.09 -1.20
N LYS A 102 9.47 -12.85 -0.73
CA LYS A 102 10.82 -12.92 -1.30
C LYS A 102 10.88 -13.29 -2.78
N TRP A 103 9.80 -13.78 -3.38
CA TRP A 103 9.76 -14.11 -4.81
C TRP A 103 9.16 -13.00 -5.66
N TRP A 104 8.71 -11.91 -5.03
CA TRP A 104 7.95 -10.83 -5.67
C TRP A 104 8.54 -9.45 -5.35
N LEU A 105 9.64 -9.36 -4.59
CA LEU A 105 10.27 -8.08 -4.28
C LEU A 105 10.93 -7.45 -5.52
N PRO A 106 11.13 -6.11 -5.54
CA PRO A 106 11.66 -5.42 -6.72
C PRO A 106 13.09 -5.81 -7.11
N ASP A 107 13.87 -6.28 -6.14
CA ASP A 107 15.26 -6.72 -6.28
C ASP A 107 15.39 -8.17 -6.75
N GLU A 108 14.29 -8.90 -6.93
CA GLU A 108 14.28 -10.32 -7.29
C GLU A 108 14.31 -10.51 -8.82
N PRO A 109 15.44 -10.95 -9.42
CA PRO A 109 15.62 -10.95 -10.88
C PRO A 109 14.67 -11.88 -11.63
N GLU A 110 14.23 -12.95 -10.96
CA GLU A 110 13.30 -13.94 -11.50
C GLU A 110 11.85 -13.69 -11.06
N SER A 111 11.55 -12.51 -10.51
CA SER A 111 10.20 -12.17 -10.11
C SER A 111 9.24 -12.31 -11.31
N PRO A 112 8.10 -12.99 -11.15
CA PRO A 112 7.12 -13.15 -12.23
C PRO A 112 6.47 -11.82 -12.65
N HIS A 113 6.58 -10.79 -11.82
CA HIS A 113 5.99 -9.48 -12.03
C HIS A 113 6.96 -8.36 -11.64
N VAL A 114 6.93 -7.27 -12.41
CA VAL A 114 7.56 -6.01 -11.98
C VAL A 114 6.86 -5.54 -10.71
N SER A 115 7.63 -5.18 -9.69
CA SER A 115 7.10 -4.67 -8.44
C SER A 115 7.88 -3.43 -7.99
N SER A 116 7.32 -2.71 -7.03
CA SER A 116 7.98 -1.59 -6.35
C SER A 116 7.49 -1.55 -4.91
N HIS A 117 8.06 -0.67 -4.09
CA HIS A 117 7.55 -0.45 -2.74
C HIS A 117 6.54 0.70 -2.72
N LEU A 118 5.60 0.64 -1.80
CA LEU A 118 4.64 1.71 -1.54
C LEU A 118 4.67 2.05 -0.06
N LEU A 119 4.72 3.34 0.25
CA LEU A 119 4.65 3.87 1.60
C LEU A 119 3.27 4.43 1.88
N TRP A 120 2.70 4.01 3.00
CA TRP A 120 1.58 4.69 3.60
C TRP A 120 2.09 5.83 4.47
N ASP A 121 2.14 7.04 3.92
CA ASP A 121 2.46 8.24 4.68
C ASP A 121 1.18 8.69 5.40
N SER A 122 1.22 8.72 6.73
CA SER A 122 0.18 9.40 7.50
C SER A 122 0.24 10.88 7.12
N ILE A 123 -0.89 11.42 6.63
CA ILE A 123 -1.07 12.86 6.36
C ILE A 123 -0.38 13.65 7.49
N PRO A 124 0.53 14.60 7.20
CA PRO A 124 1.04 15.45 8.26
C PRO A 124 -0.16 16.13 8.92
N GLU A 125 -0.34 15.91 10.23
CA GLU A 125 -1.23 16.71 11.07
C GLU A 125 -0.72 18.16 11.00
N ASN A 126 -1.14 18.91 9.99
CA ASN A 126 -1.18 20.38 9.88
C ASN A 126 -1.41 20.77 8.41
N SER A 127 -2.67 20.88 7.99
CA SER A 127 -2.99 21.75 6.84
C SER A 127 -4.37 22.40 6.84
N GLU A 128 -5.29 22.14 7.79
CA GLU A 128 -6.64 22.74 7.75
C GLU A 128 -7.27 23.03 9.13
N ASP A 129 -6.48 23.48 10.12
CA ASP A 129 -6.99 24.20 11.32
C ASP A 129 -6.33 25.59 11.48
N ALA A 130 -5.85 26.16 10.37
CA ALA A 130 -5.31 27.51 10.31
C ALA A 130 -5.88 28.29 9.11
N GLU A 131 -7.20 28.50 9.09
CA GLU A 131 -7.86 29.80 8.86
C GLU A 131 -9.38 29.71 9.08
#